data_AF-A0A1E4RP64-F1
#
_entry.id   AF-A0A1E4RP64-F1
#
_cell.length_a   1.000
_cell.length_b   1.000
_cell.length_c   1.000
_cell.angle_alpha   90.00
_cell.angle_beta   90.00
_cell.angle_gamma   90.00
#
_symmetry.space_group_name_H-M   'P 1'
#
loop_
_entity.id
_entity.type
_entity.pdbx_description
1 polymer ?
#
loop_
_entity_poly.entity_id
_entity_poly.type
_entity_poly.pdbx_seq_one_letter_code
_entity_poly.pdbx_strand_id
1 'polypeptide(L)'
;MISTRNIRVIVAVFAIFSVILFFASSQHSLGDQLQRVKPISHPDASDHTRIGSNTLQGNSPHKAGSEPPYAQPKKKPESKPYKDDSKPKIMADKANSNSPSNEKQVGKPLSNEEQVGKPNEKQKPSQDCNQVDYVVMIDAGSTGSRVHVYEFNTCKSPPVLLSEKFEMLKPGLSSFDTDTKGAAASLDPLLKTAMETVPKDKQGCTPVSVKATAGLRLLGKEKSDNILKEIRSHLENDYPFAVVEGDGISILDGSLEGVFAWVTANYLLGNIGNEEKVPTAAVFDLGGGSTQIVFEPEFGNNEKMVEGEHKYDFTFGDHKFTLYQFSHLGYGLMQARNKINSLIVKAALQNNKELKNSKINNKDAAKDAKATISINNPCIPPGVTAENVQVDISDNEIYLVNFKGPSVASGAQCRFLAEQVLNKDAECTQKPCSFNGVHQPSLTKTIRKNQDMYVFSFFYDRTNPLGFPSSFTVEELSDLAKVVCNGDQLWKEVLLDDHVKQLNEEPQWCLDLSFITAMLHTGYDIPLHRELRTAKTIDNNELGWCLGASLPLLDKSNGNWKCRIKETTNA
;
A
#
# COMPACT_ATOMS: atom_id res chain seq x y z
N MET A 1 32.63 61.32 4.47
CA MET A 1 32.32 60.06 3.77
C MET A 1 33.12 58.94 4.42
N ILE A 2 32.48 57.89 4.91
CA ILE A 2 33.15 56.70 5.45
C ILE A 2 33.12 55.63 4.35
N SER A 3 34.29 55.04 4.05
CA SER A 3 34.42 54.10 2.93
C SER A 3 33.63 52.82 3.17
N THR A 4 32.89 52.38 2.15
CA THR A 4 32.03 51.18 2.12
C THR A 4 32.78 49.87 2.43
N ARG A 5 34.12 49.88 2.38
CA ARG A 5 34.96 48.73 2.70
C ARG A 5 34.97 48.35 4.19
N ASN A 6 34.77 49.31 5.09
CA ASN A 6 34.84 49.05 6.55
C ASN A 6 33.55 48.43 7.11
N ILE A 7 32.39 48.66 6.47
CA ILE A 7 31.10 48.14 6.93
C ILE A 7 31.03 46.61 6.76
N ARG A 8 31.58 46.05 5.68
CA ARG A 8 31.56 44.60 5.42
C ARG A 8 32.36 43.79 6.45
N VAL A 9 33.45 44.34 6.99
CA VAL A 9 34.26 43.65 8.01
C VAL A 9 33.53 43.63 9.37
N ILE A 10 32.87 44.73 9.73
CA ILE A 10 32.12 44.82 11.00
C ILE A 10 30.93 43.84 10.99
N VAL A 11 30.19 43.73 9.88
CA VAL A 11 29.08 42.77 9.74
C VAL A 11 29.55 41.31 9.81
N ALA A 12 30.70 40.98 9.20
CA ALA A 12 31.25 39.63 9.26
C ALA A 12 31.70 39.22 10.68
N VAL A 13 32.31 40.12 11.44
CA VAL A 13 32.75 39.84 12.82
C VAL A 13 31.56 39.65 13.77
N PHE A 14 30.49 40.43 13.61
CA PHE A 14 29.25 40.22 14.39
C PHE A 14 28.57 38.89 14.06
N ALA A 15 28.49 38.50 12.78
CA ALA A 15 27.89 37.22 12.38
C ALA A 15 28.62 36.02 13.01
N ILE A 16 29.96 36.04 13.05
CA ILE A 16 30.76 34.96 13.65
C ILE A 16 30.58 34.89 15.17
N PHE A 17 30.51 36.03 15.87
CA PHE A 17 30.27 36.04 17.33
C PHE A 17 28.83 35.58 17.69
N SER A 18 27.83 35.93 16.88
CA SER A 18 26.46 35.46 17.08
C SER A 18 26.33 33.93 16.90
N VAL A 19 27.04 33.34 15.93
CA VAL A 19 27.08 31.89 15.74
C VAL A 19 27.74 31.19 16.94
N ILE A 20 28.86 31.72 17.44
CA ILE A 20 29.59 31.11 18.58
C ILE A 20 28.77 31.18 19.89
N LEU A 21 28.02 32.26 20.13
CA LEU A 21 27.11 32.30 21.30
C LEU A 21 25.92 31.34 21.16
N PHE A 22 25.37 31.15 19.95
CA PHE A 22 24.23 30.27 19.73
C PHE A 22 24.57 28.79 19.97
N PHE A 23 25.79 28.36 19.63
CA PHE A 23 26.28 27.01 19.91
C PHE A 23 26.62 26.75 21.40
N ALA A 24 26.74 27.79 22.23
CA ALA A 24 27.05 27.64 23.66
C ALA A 24 25.80 27.48 24.54
N SER A 25 24.59 27.79 24.04
CA SER A 25 23.35 27.82 24.84
C SER A 25 22.36 26.68 24.59
N SER A 26 22.64 25.76 23.66
CA SER A 26 21.71 24.67 23.29
C SER A 26 21.97 23.32 23.97
N GLN A 27 23.01 23.18 24.79
CA GLN A 27 23.27 21.94 25.54
C GLN A 27 22.60 21.93 26.92
N HIS A 28 21.31 21.59 26.98
CA HIS A 28 20.71 20.88 28.13
C HIS A 28 19.30 20.33 27.82
N SER A 29 19.00 19.14 28.39
CA SER A 29 17.74 18.36 28.29
C SER A 29 17.54 17.63 26.95
N LEU A 30 18.00 16.38 26.81
CA LEU A 30 17.41 15.12 27.33
C LEU A 30 15.97 14.83 26.83
N GLY A 31 15.88 13.87 25.89
CA GLY A 31 15.19 12.61 26.18
C GLY A 31 13.67 12.55 26.17
N ASP A 32 12.98 13.19 25.22
CA ASP A 32 11.58 12.89 24.88
C ASP A 32 11.21 13.36 23.45
N GLN A 33 11.52 12.54 22.43
CA GLN A 33 11.46 12.94 20.99
C GLN A 33 10.88 11.87 20.03
N LEU A 34 10.14 10.87 20.53
CA LEU A 34 9.35 9.95 19.68
C LEU A 34 8.01 9.56 20.34
N GLN A 35 7.13 10.54 20.61
CA GLN A 35 5.74 10.24 20.95
C GLN A 35 4.73 11.20 20.34
N ARG A 36 3.95 10.71 19.37
CA ARG A 36 2.47 10.75 19.31
C ARG A 36 1.95 10.22 17.96
N VAL A 37 1.83 8.91 17.87
CA VAL A 37 0.72 8.29 17.10
C VAL A 37 -0.25 7.73 18.14
N LYS A 38 -1.24 8.52 18.52
CA LYS A 38 -2.40 8.02 19.27
C LYS A 38 -3.57 7.91 18.29
N PRO A 39 -4.09 6.71 18.02
CA PRO A 39 -5.43 6.57 17.49
C PRO A 39 -6.39 7.29 18.44
N ILE A 40 -7.27 8.14 17.91
CA ILE A 40 -8.39 8.65 18.68
C ILE A 40 -9.31 7.46 18.94
N SER A 41 -9.46 7.09 20.20
CA SER A 41 -10.47 6.10 20.62
C SER A 41 -11.85 6.68 20.35
N HIS A 42 -12.49 6.27 19.26
CA HIS A 42 -13.91 6.55 19.06
C HIS A 42 -14.72 5.85 20.16
N PRO A 43 -15.67 6.53 20.82
CA PRO A 43 -16.53 5.91 21.81
C PRO A 43 -17.46 4.89 21.15
N ASP A 44 -17.78 3.81 21.87
CA ASP A 44 -18.65 2.74 21.40
C ASP A 44 -20.00 3.28 20.90
N ALA A 45 -20.37 2.88 19.68
CA ALA A 45 -21.69 3.15 19.10
C ALA A 45 -22.74 2.20 19.70
N SER A 46 -23.03 2.37 20.99
CA SER A 46 -24.12 1.69 21.70
C SER A 46 -25.16 2.69 22.20
N ASP A 47 -26.19 2.96 21.39
CA ASP A 47 -27.62 2.97 21.77
C ASP A 47 -28.46 3.59 20.65
N HIS A 48 -29.26 2.78 19.96
CA HIS A 48 -30.50 3.24 19.34
C HIS A 48 -31.57 2.14 19.36
N THR A 49 -32.31 2.10 20.47
CA THR A 49 -33.77 1.86 20.55
C THR A 49 -34.47 1.01 19.48
N ARG A 50 -34.83 -0.21 19.90
CA ARG A 50 -36.10 -0.94 19.66
C ARG A 50 -37.08 -0.41 18.59
N ILE A 51 -37.31 -1.22 17.56
CA ILE A 51 -38.68 -1.58 17.11
C ILE A 51 -38.70 -3.12 17.02
N GLY A 52 -39.76 -3.78 17.50
CA GLY A 52 -39.76 -5.23 17.71
C GLY A 52 -40.90 -5.98 16.99
N SER A 53 -40.67 -7.27 16.77
CA SER A 53 -41.71 -8.23 16.37
C SER A 53 -41.33 -9.68 16.74
N ASN A 54 -41.83 -10.11 17.90
CA ASN A 54 -42.32 -11.44 18.29
C ASN A 54 -41.91 -12.75 17.56
N THR A 55 -41.81 -13.79 18.40
CA THR A 55 -42.13 -15.23 18.12
C THR A 55 -41.19 -16.01 17.18
N LEU A 56 -40.81 -17.28 17.44
CA LEU A 56 -41.27 -18.31 18.41
C LEU A 56 -40.10 -19.19 18.90
N GLN A 57 -40.28 -19.87 20.04
CA GLN A 57 -39.37 -20.89 20.55
C GLN A 57 -39.50 -22.22 19.80
N GLY A 58 -38.39 -22.97 19.68
CA GLY A 58 -38.38 -24.35 19.17
C GLY A 58 -37.17 -25.14 19.67
N ASN A 59 -37.32 -25.84 20.79
CA ASN A 59 -36.29 -26.76 21.32
C ASN A 59 -36.39 -28.14 20.64
N SER A 60 -35.31 -28.67 20.07
CA SER A 60 -34.79 -30.01 20.40
C SER A 60 -33.52 -30.40 19.62
N PRO A 61 -32.68 -31.32 20.15
CA PRO A 61 -31.34 -31.59 19.65
C PRO A 61 -31.27 -32.82 18.74
N HIS A 62 -30.30 -32.85 17.83
CA HIS A 62 -29.85 -34.11 17.21
C HIS A 62 -28.33 -34.28 17.27
N LYS A 63 -27.94 -35.56 17.36
CA LYS A 63 -26.62 -36.03 17.83
C LYS A 63 -25.58 -36.10 16.72
N ALA A 64 -24.32 -36.16 17.15
CA ALA A 64 -23.15 -36.49 16.34
C ALA A 64 -23.34 -37.76 15.49
N GLY A 65 -22.73 -37.73 14.29
CA GLY A 65 -22.61 -38.87 13.38
C GLY A 65 -21.22 -38.90 12.74
N SER A 66 -20.45 -39.91 13.11
CA SER A 66 -19.19 -40.43 12.54
C SER A 66 -18.69 -39.87 11.20
N GLU A 67 -17.42 -39.44 11.20
CA GLU A 67 -16.58 -39.30 10.00
C GLU A 67 -16.30 -40.67 9.33
N PRO A 68 -16.24 -40.73 7.98
CA PRO A 68 -15.53 -41.77 7.24
C PRO A 68 -14.14 -41.27 6.77
N PRO A 69 -13.10 -42.12 6.76
CA PRO A 69 -11.72 -41.70 6.50
C PRO A 69 -11.44 -41.52 4.99
N TYR A 70 -10.95 -40.35 4.59
CA TYR A 70 -10.45 -40.12 3.24
C TYR A 70 -8.95 -40.44 3.08
N ALA A 71 -8.62 -41.06 1.94
CA ALA A 71 -7.32 -41.66 1.69
C ALA A 71 -6.22 -40.65 1.31
N GLN A 72 -4.99 -41.00 1.64
CA GLN A 72 -3.76 -40.27 1.29
C GLN A 72 -3.58 -40.10 -0.24
N PRO A 73 -3.37 -38.88 -0.77
CA PRO A 73 -3.01 -38.67 -2.16
C PRO A 73 -1.61 -39.18 -2.52
N LYS A 74 -1.49 -39.84 -3.67
CA LYS A 74 -0.22 -40.38 -4.18
C LYS A 74 0.64 -39.28 -4.84
N LYS A 75 1.93 -39.21 -4.49
CA LYS A 75 2.93 -38.35 -5.16
C LYS A 75 3.20 -38.79 -6.61
N LYS A 76 3.36 -37.82 -7.53
CA LYS A 76 4.38 -37.73 -8.61
C LYS A 76 4.04 -36.59 -9.61
N PRO A 77 5.00 -36.10 -10.42
CA PRO A 77 6.46 -36.10 -10.26
C PRO A 77 7.09 -34.69 -10.42
N GLU A 78 8.35 -34.55 -10.00
CA GLU A 78 9.14 -33.32 -10.13
C GLU A 78 9.50 -32.99 -11.60
N SER A 79 9.38 -31.72 -11.99
CA SER A 79 9.98 -31.17 -13.22
C SER A 79 11.40 -30.66 -12.93
N LYS A 80 12.35 -30.97 -13.82
CA LYS A 80 13.76 -30.54 -13.68
C LYS A 80 13.92 -29.07 -14.08
N PRO A 81 14.82 -28.30 -13.42
CA PRO A 81 15.11 -26.93 -13.82
C PRO A 81 15.84 -26.88 -15.17
N TYR A 82 15.42 -25.92 -16.00
CA TYR A 82 16.02 -25.59 -17.29
C TYR A 82 17.34 -24.83 -17.07
N LYS A 83 18.35 -25.04 -17.93
CA LYS A 83 19.58 -24.25 -17.93
C LYS A 83 19.44 -23.08 -18.89
N ASP A 84 19.72 -21.87 -18.41
CA ASP A 84 19.93 -20.69 -19.26
C ASP A 84 21.44 -20.49 -19.48
N ASP A 85 21.88 -20.77 -20.71
CA ASP A 85 23.26 -20.56 -21.17
C ASP A 85 23.31 -19.34 -22.12
N SER A 86 23.17 -18.11 -21.58
CA SER A 86 23.44 -16.90 -22.37
C SER A 86 23.90 -15.66 -21.54
N LYS A 87 25.20 -15.57 -21.24
CA LYS A 87 25.86 -14.30 -20.81
C LYS A 87 26.96 -13.86 -21.78
N PRO A 88 26.84 -12.69 -22.44
CA PRO A 88 27.97 -12.07 -23.12
C PRO A 88 29.06 -11.64 -22.13
N LYS A 89 30.32 -11.89 -22.48
CA LYS A 89 31.49 -11.38 -21.73
C LYS A 89 31.75 -9.93 -22.08
N ILE A 90 31.97 -9.08 -21.08
CA ILE A 90 32.65 -7.79 -21.25
C ILE A 90 34.08 -7.94 -20.74
N MET A 91 35.05 -7.54 -21.56
CA MET A 91 36.47 -7.62 -21.26
C MET A 91 36.89 -6.48 -20.33
N ALA A 92 37.78 -6.79 -19.38
CA ALA A 92 38.47 -5.79 -18.57
C ALA A 92 39.89 -5.60 -19.11
N ASP A 93 40.19 -4.41 -19.63
CA ASP A 93 41.55 -4.06 -20.04
C ASP A 93 42.39 -3.60 -18.85
N LYS A 94 43.62 -4.13 -18.80
CA LYS A 94 44.66 -3.68 -17.86
C LYS A 94 45.50 -2.60 -18.53
N ALA A 95 45.70 -1.48 -17.83
CA ALA A 95 46.87 -0.64 -18.03
C ALA A 95 47.65 -0.55 -16.71
N ASN A 96 48.94 -0.89 -16.78
CA ASN A 96 49.84 -0.99 -15.63
C ASN A 96 51.03 -0.08 -15.90
N SER A 97 51.44 0.75 -14.94
CA SER A 97 52.73 1.45 -14.99
C SER A 97 53.34 1.58 -13.59
N ASN A 98 54.66 1.46 -13.53
CA ASN A 98 55.42 1.04 -12.35
C ASN A 98 56.18 2.20 -11.68
N SER A 99 56.28 2.14 -10.34
CA SER A 99 57.52 2.32 -9.55
C SER A 99 58.20 3.72 -9.47
N PRO A 100 59.18 3.93 -8.54
CA PRO A 100 59.34 3.34 -7.19
C PRO A 100 59.86 4.33 -6.09
N SER A 101 60.04 3.79 -4.87
CA SER A 101 61.09 4.13 -3.86
C SER A 101 60.97 5.47 -3.11
N ASN A 102 61.17 5.55 -1.78
CA ASN A 102 62.34 5.04 -1.04
C ASN A 102 62.09 4.79 0.47
N GLU A 103 63.05 4.08 1.08
CA GLU A 103 63.21 3.83 2.54
C GLU A 103 63.53 5.14 3.31
N LYS A 104 63.37 5.27 4.65
CA LYS A 104 64.19 4.59 5.68
C LYS A 104 63.71 4.88 7.12
N GLN A 105 64.17 4.05 8.06
CA GLN A 105 63.92 4.14 9.51
C GLN A 105 64.91 5.07 10.27
N VAL A 106 64.63 5.22 11.59
CA VAL A 106 65.55 5.36 12.75
C VAL A 106 65.45 6.69 13.51
N GLY A 107 65.23 6.62 14.83
CA GLY A 107 65.47 7.74 15.76
C GLY A 107 64.58 7.82 17.01
N LYS A 108 64.95 7.11 18.08
CA LYS A 108 64.67 7.49 19.50
C LYS A 108 66.02 7.90 20.10
N PRO A 109 66.12 8.87 21.04
CA PRO A 109 65.75 8.55 22.43
C PRO A 109 65.33 9.73 23.37
N LEU A 110 64.95 9.35 24.60
CA LEU A 110 65.10 10.05 25.91
C LEU A 110 64.27 11.32 26.27
N SER A 111 63.31 11.08 27.18
CA SER A 111 63.01 11.77 28.46
C SER A 111 63.02 13.30 28.57
N ASN A 112 61.87 13.85 29.00
CA ASN A 112 61.72 14.45 30.34
C ASN A 112 60.24 14.45 30.76
N GLU A 113 59.97 14.32 32.06
CA GLU A 113 58.63 14.45 32.65
C GLU A 113 58.37 15.90 33.08
N GLU A 114 57.19 16.43 32.76
CA GLU A 114 56.58 17.49 33.55
C GLU A 114 55.05 17.39 33.41
N GLN A 115 54.33 17.38 34.54
CA GLN A 115 52.87 17.37 34.55
C GLN A 115 52.31 18.79 34.49
N VAL A 116 51.16 18.94 33.82
CA VAL A 116 49.94 19.65 34.25
C VAL A 116 49.21 20.28 33.05
N GLY A 117 47.90 20.02 32.96
CA GLY A 117 46.99 20.67 32.01
C GLY A 117 46.29 19.67 31.10
N LYS A 118 45.05 19.28 31.46
CA LYS A 118 44.16 18.54 30.55
C LYS A 118 43.71 19.45 29.40
N PRO A 119 43.98 19.11 28.12
CA PRO A 119 43.22 19.66 27.00
C PRO A 119 42.00 18.77 26.78
N ASN A 120 40.85 19.36 26.45
CA ASN A 120 39.61 18.62 26.19
C ASN A 120 39.82 17.46 25.22
N GLU A 121 39.30 16.30 25.60
CA GLU A 121 39.20 15.14 24.73
C GLU A 121 38.36 15.53 23.52
N LYS A 122 39.02 15.71 22.37
CA LYS A 122 38.32 15.95 21.10
C LYS A 122 37.38 14.76 20.89
N GLN A 123 36.09 15.04 20.76
CA GLN A 123 35.10 14.01 20.45
C GLN A 123 35.63 13.13 19.31
N LYS A 124 35.69 11.82 19.56
CA LYS A 124 35.98 10.86 18.49
C LYS A 124 35.00 11.11 17.33
N PRO A 125 35.44 10.93 16.07
CA PRO A 125 34.48 10.76 14.98
C PRO A 125 33.45 9.71 15.40
N SER A 126 32.18 9.96 15.12
CA SER A 126 31.07 9.06 15.48
C SER A 126 31.44 7.62 15.08
N GLN A 127 31.54 6.75 16.08
CA GLN A 127 31.85 5.34 15.87
C GLN A 127 30.77 4.75 14.96
N ASP A 128 31.17 4.11 13.86
CA ASP A 128 30.22 3.52 12.89
C ASP A 128 29.23 2.62 13.62
N CYS A 129 27.99 3.07 13.65
CA CYS A 129 26.92 2.39 14.34
C CYS A 129 26.26 1.42 13.36
N ASN A 130 26.43 0.14 13.64
CA ASN A 130 25.92 -0.98 12.84
C ASN A 130 24.69 -1.63 13.51
N GLN A 131 23.87 -0.85 14.22
CA GLN A 131 22.59 -1.35 14.73
C GLN A 131 21.64 -1.53 13.55
N VAL A 132 21.39 -2.79 13.23
CA VAL A 132 20.44 -3.21 12.21
C VAL A 132 19.30 -3.97 12.87
N ASP A 133 18.10 -3.42 12.76
CA ASP A 133 16.84 -4.01 13.24
C ASP A 133 15.98 -4.41 12.03
N TYR A 134 15.12 -5.41 12.20
CA TYR A 134 14.22 -5.91 11.15
C TYR A 134 12.76 -5.71 11.54
N VAL A 135 11.86 -5.66 10.55
CA VAL A 135 10.40 -5.71 10.75
C VAL A 135 9.80 -6.67 9.73
N VAL A 136 8.87 -7.52 10.16
CA VAL A 136 8.07 -8.38 9.28
C VAL A 136 6.64 -7.85 9.23
N MET A 137 6.22 -7.39 8.05
CA MET A 137 4.84 -6.94 7.80
C MET A 137 4.17 -7.87 6.79
N ILE A 138 2.98 -8.35 7.13
CA ILE A 138 2.15 -9.14 6.23
C ILE A 138 0.92 -8.32 5.82
N ASP A 139 0.80 -8.06 4.52
CA ASP A 139 -0.41 -7.50 3.92
C ASP A 139 -1.32 -8.64 3.46
N ALA A 140 -2.45 -8.80 4.14
CA ALA A 140 -3.51 -9.71 3.74
C ALA A 140 -4.51 -8.99 2.82
N GLY A 141 -4.11 -8.87 1.55
CA GLY A 141 -4.88 -8.30 0.46
C GLY A 141 -6.09 -9.15 0.04
N SER A 142 -7.08 -8.50 -0.58
CA SER A 142 -8.28 -9.17 -1.12
C SER A 142 -8.01 -10.21 -2.22
N THR A 143 -6.93 -10.05 -2.99
CA THR A 143 -6.57 -10.89 -4.15
C THR A 143 -5.36 -11.80 -3.89
N GLY A 144 -4.68 -11.63 -2.75
CA GLY A 144 -3.44 -12.31 -2.41
C GLY A 144 -2.82 -11.72 -1.14
N SER A 145 -2.01 -12.52 -0.44
CA SER A 145 -1.26 -12.10 0.75
C SER A 145 0.20 -11.82 0.38
N ARG A 146 0.86 -10.88 1.07
CA ARG A 146 2.26 -10.51 0.86
C ARG A 146 3.04 -10.52 2.17
N VAL A 147 4.35 -10.73 2.09
CA VAL A 147 5.28 -10.41 3.18
C VAL A 147 6.29 -9.38 2.71
N HIS A 148 6.57 -8.46 3.61
CA HIS A 148 7.65 -7.49 3.52
C HIS A 148 8.55 -7.70 4.73
N VAL A 149 9.80 -8.07 4.48
CA VAL A 149 10.85 -8.12 5.51
C VAL A 149 11.73 -6.91 5.28
N TYR A 150 11.62 -5.92 6.15
CA TYR A 150 12.42 -4.71 6.08
C TYR A 150 13.64 -4.82 6.97
N GLU A 151 14.77 -4.32 6.48
CA GLU A 151 16.03 -4.19 7.20
C GLU A 151 16.37 -2.70 7.36
N PHE A 152 16.55 -2.23 8.59
CA PHE A 152 16.80 -0.81 8.88
C PHE A 152 18.08 -0.60 9.66
N ASN A 153 18.84 0.43 9.29
CA ASN A 153 19.82 1.06 10.18
C ASN A 153 19.07 1.98 11.15
N THR A 154 19.02 1.59 12.43
CA THR A 154 18.33 2.31 13.51
C THR A 154 19.23 3.25 14.32
N CYS A 155 20.47 3.47 13.85
CA CYS A 155 21.40 4.43 14.45
C CYS A 155 21.11 5.90 14.09
N LYS A 156 20.21 6.12 13.12
CA LYS A 156 19.73 7.43 12.70
C LYS A 156 18.26 7.59 13.08
N SER A 157 17.85 8.84 13.30
CA SER A 157 16.45 9.21 13.46
C SER A 157 16.07 10.17 12.33
N PRO A 158 15.06 9.85 11.49
CA PRO A 158 14.36 8.56 11.44
C PRO A 158 15.30 7.41 10.99
N PRO A 159 14.92 6.15 11.24
CA PRO A 159 15.65 4.98 10.75
C PRO A 159 15.81 4.99 9.22
N VAL A 160 16.93 4.46 8.73
CA VAL A 160 17.23 4.37 7.29
C VAL A 160 17.02 2.95 6.80
N LEU A 161 16.13 2.77 5.82
CA LEU A 161 15.88 1.50 5.14
C LEU A 161 17.14 1.08 4.36
N LEU A 162 17.57 -0.16 4.57
CA LEU A 162 18.73 -0.77 3.91
C LEU A 162 18.28 -1.74 2.81
N SER A 163 17.27 -2.55 3.09
CA SER A 163 16.71 -3.50 2.12
C SER A 163 15.25 -3.88 2.44
N GLU A 164 14.52 -4.28 1.41
CA GLU A 164 13.25 -4.99 1.51
C GLU A 164 13.39 -6.37 0.83
N LYS A 165 12.90 -7.41 1.51
CA LYS A 165 12.58 -8.69 0.87
C LYS A 165 11.06 -8.82 0.77
N PHE A 166 10.57 -8.85 -0.48
CA PHE A 166 9.16 -8.99 -0.82
C PHE A 166 8.85 -10.39 -1.38
N GLU A 167 7.67 -10.91 -1.04
CA GLU A 167 7.06 -12.08 -1.69
C GLU A 167 5.51 -12.01 -1.62
N MET A 168 4.82 -12.53 -2.64
CA MET A 168 3.35 -12.53 -2.74
C MET A 168 2.81 -13.91 -3.12
N LEU A 169 1.70 -14.31 -2.48
CA LEU A 169 0.91 -15.50 -2.80
C LEU A 169 -0.52 -15.15 -3.21
N LYS A 170 -1.21 -16.11 -3.84
CA LYS A 170 -2.65 -16.09 -4.09
C LYS A 170 -3.25 -17.44 -3.69
N PRO A 171 -4.53 -17.52 -3.26
CA PRO A 171 -5.48 -16.41 -3.10
C PRO A 171 -5.21 -15.57 -1.83
N GLY A 172 -6.03 -14.55 -1.59
CA GLY A 172 -6.01 -13.76 -0.35
C GLY A 172 -6.82 -14.41 0.77
N LEU A 173 -6.68 -13.92 2.02
CA LEU A 173 -7.35 -14.50 3.19
C LEU A 173 -8.88 -14.57 3.06
N SER A 174 -9.50 -13.65 2.31
CA SER A 174 -10.95 -13.64 2.09
C SER A 174 -11.50 -14.85 1.32
N SER A 175 -10.63 -15.68 0.72
CA SER A 175 -11.03 -16.94 0.10
C SER A 175 -11.18 -18.12 1.08
N PHE A 176 -10.74 -17.95 2.33
CA PHE A 176 -10.79 -18.98 3.39
C PHE A 176 -11.89 -18.68 4.43
N ASP A 177 -13.03 -18.18 3.98
CA ASP A 177 -14.08 -17.56 4.80
C ASP A 177 -14.66 -18.43 5.93
N THR A 178 -14.49 -19.74 5.82
CA THR A 178 -14.96 -20.78 6.74
C THR A 178 -13.85 -21.72 7.20
N ASP A 179 -12.64 -21.61 6.65
CA ASP A 179 -11.46 -22.42 6.98
C ASP A 179 -10.36 -21.55 7.60
N THR A 180 -10.51 -21.22 8.88
CA THR A 180 -9.56 -20.36 9.60
C THR A 180 -8.16 -20.96 9.67
N LYS A 181 -8.05 -22.29 9.71
CA LYS A 181 -6.77 -23.02 9.75
C LYS A 181 -6.07 -22.99 8.40
N GLY A 182 -6.80 -23.22 7.31
CA GLY A 182 -6.30 -22.99 5.96
C GLY A 182 -5.87 -21.54 5.75
N ALA A 183 -6.63 -20.58 6.30
CA ALA A 183 -6.26 -19.16 6.24
C ALA A 183 -4.90 -18.88 6.90
N ALA A 184 -4.67 -19.39 8.13
CA ALA A 184 -3.40 -19.25 8.83
C ALA A 184 -2.24 -19.98 8.11
N ALA A 185 -2.44 -21.25 7.74
CA ALA A 185 -1.44 -22.05 7.02
C ALA A 185 -1.10 -21.48 5.62
N SER A 186 -2.02 -20.73 5.00
CA SER A 186 -1.73 -20.04 3.73
C SER A 186 -0.59 -19.02 3.81
N LEU A 187 -0.27 -18.54 5.01
CA LEU A 187 0.84 -17.62 5.28
C LEU A 187 2.18 -18.33 5.53
N ASP A 188 2.22 -19.66 5.66
CA ASP A 188 3.44 -20.40 5.98
C ASP A 188 4.59 -20.20 4.98
N PRO A 189 4.39 -20.17 3.64
CA PRO A 189 5.50 -19.94 2.72
C PRO A 189 6.06 -18.52 2.87
N LEU A 190 5.21 -17.53 3.12
CA LEU A 190 5.59 -16.14 3.37
C LEU A 190 6.39 -15.99 4.68
N LEU A 191 5.92 -16.63 5.76
CA LEU A 191 6.59 -16.63 7.06
C LEU A 191 7.91 -17.39 7.02
N LYS A 192 8.00 -18.45 6.20
CA LYS A 192 9.25 -19.14 5.91
C LYS A 192 10.25 -18.22 5.19
N THR A 193 9.83 -17.44 4.19
CA THR A 193 10.70 -16.44 3.55
C THR A 193 11.20 -15.38 4.56
N ALA A 194 10.36 -14.96 5.52
CA ALA A 194 10.81 -14.11 6.62
C ALA A 194 11.86 -14.80 7.51
N MET A 195 11.66 -16.07 7.86
CA MET A 195 12.60 -16.87 8.64
C MET A 195 13.94 -17.14 7.93
N GLU A 196 13.95 -17.21 6.59
CA GLU A 196 15.16 -17.36 5.78
C GLU A 196 15.91 -16.02 5.62
N THR A 197 15.21 -14.89 5.73
CA THR A 197 15.77 -13.54 5.56
C THR A 197 16.32 -12.96 6.87
N VAL A 198 15.58 -13.10 7.98
CA VAL A 198 15.97 -12.53 9.28
C VAL A 198 17.01 -13.43 9.98
N PRO A 199 18.17 -12.90 10.42
CA PRO A 199 19.18 -13.67 11.16
C PRO A 199 18.62 -14.36 12.41
N LYS A 200 19.01 -15.62 12.67
CA LYS A 200 18.43 -16.46 13.74
C LYS A 200 18.50 -15.84 15.12
N ASP A 201 19.57 -15.12 15.43
CA ASP A 201 19.78 -14.38 16.69
C ASP A 201 18.85 -13.17 16.84
N LYS A 202 18.34 -12.63 15.73
CA LYS A 202 17.44 -11.47 15.71
C LYS A 202 15.96 -11.82 15.55
N GLN A 203 15.63 -13.02 15.07
CA GLN A 203 14.24 -13.48 14.88
C GLN A 203 13.37 -13.26 16.13
N GLY A 204 13.87 -13.64 17.32
CA GLY A 204 13.16 -13.45 18.58
C GLY A 204 12.90 -11.98 18.97
N CYS A 205 13.69 -11.03 18.44
CA CYS A 205 13.55 -9.60 18.66
C CYS A 205 13.03 -8.84 17.42
N THR A 206 12.50 -9.54 16.43
CA THR A 206 11.96 -8.93 15.20
C THR A 206 10.43 -8.89 15.30
N PRO A 207 9.80 -7.70 15.31
CA PRO A 207 8.34 -7.58 15.34
C PRO A 207 7.71 -8.18 14.08
N VAL A 208 6.60 -8.92 14.27
CA VAL A 208 5.71 -9.36 13.19
C VAL A 208 4.31 -8.78 13.38
N SER A 209 3.76 -8.22 12.30
CA SER A 209 2.39 -7.73 12.23
C SER A 209 1.71 -8.25 10.97
N VAL A 210 0.40 -8.52 11.07
CA VAL A 210 -0.47 -8.88 9.96
C VAL A 210 -1.60 -7.86 9.93
N LYS A 211 -1.73 -7.15 8.81
CA LYS A 211 -2.88 -6.28 8.56
C LYS A 211 -3.65 -6.81 7.36
N ALA A 212 -4.92 -7.12 7.57
CA ALA A 212 -5.84 -7.36 6.48
C ALA A 212 -6.40 -6.03 5.95
N THR A 213 -6.72 -5.98 4.66
CA THR A 213 -7.31 -4.80 4.01
C THR A 213 -8.82 -4.98 3.81
N ALA A 214 -9.44 -4.15 2.96
CA ALA A 214 -10.89 -4.15 2.71
C ALA A 214 -11.48 -5.53 2.34
N GLY A 215 -10.69 -6.44 1.74
CA GLY A 215 -11.15 -7.78 1.37
C GLY A 215 -11.66 -8.61 2.54
N LEU A 216 -10.97 -8.57 3.69
CA LEU A 216 -11.42 -9.31 4.88
C LEU A 216 -12.63 -8.64 5.52
N ARG A 217 -12.67 -7.29 5.59
CA ARG A 217 -13.83 -6.52 6.12
C ARG A 217 -15.15 -6.97 5.50
N LEU A 218 -15.14 -7.26 4.19
CA LEU A 218 -16.32 -7.66 3.42
C LEU A 218 -16.85 -9.07 3.75
N LEU A 219 -16.12 -9.90 4.51
CA LEU A 219 -16.64 -11.18 5.02
C LEU A 219 -17.60 -11.01 6.23
N GLY A 220 -17.66 -9.80 6.80
CA GLY A 220 -18.35 -9.54 8.06
C GLY A 220 -17.48 -9.83 9.28
N LYS A 221 -17.86 -9.23 10.42
CA LYS A 221 -17.02 -9.16 11.62
C LYS A 221 -16.64 -10.53 12.18
N GLU A 222 -17.62 -11.44 12.34
CA GLU A 222 -17.39 -12.76 12.96
C GLU A 222 -16.37 -13.61 12.20
N LYS A 223 -16.54 -13.75 10.88
CA LYS A 223 -15.60 -14.49 10.02
C LYS A 223 -14.19 -13.88 10.05
N SER A 224 -14.12 -12.55 9.98
CA SER A 224 -12.85 -11.82 10.03
C SER A 224 -12.11 -12.02 11.35
N ASP A 225 -12.80 -11.85 12.48
CA ASP A 225 -12.23 -12.00 13.82
C ASP A 225 -11.73 -13.43 14.06
N ASN A 226 -12.47 -14.45 13.59
CA ASN A 226 -12.07 -15.85 13.71
C ASN A 226 -10.81 -16.17 12.90
N ILE A 227 -10.68 -15.64 11.67
CA ILE A 227 -9.47 -15.79 10.83
C ILE A 227 -8.27 -15.11 11.51
N LEU A 228 -8.42 -13.87 11.98
CA LEU A 228 -7.34 -13.11 12.62
C LEU A 228 -6.89 -13.75 13.94
N LYS A 229 -7.82 -14.34 14.70
CA LYS A 229 -7.52 -15.06 15.94
C LYS A 229 -6.69 -16.32 15.68
N GLU A 230 -7.02 -17.10 14.64
CA GLU A 230 -6.23 -18.28 14.27
C GLU A 230 -4.82 -17.87 13.80
N ILE A 231 -4.71 -16.82 12.97
CA ILE A 231 -3.42 -16.26 12.54
C ILE A 231 -2.56 -15.80 13.71
N ARG A 232 -3.15 -15.11 14.70
CA ARG A 232 -2.42 -14.72 15.92
C ARG A 232 -1.91 -15.96 16.67
N SER A 233 -2.77 -16.95 16.90
CA SER A 233 -2.40 -18.21 17.55
C SER A 233 -1.26 -18.92 16.82
N HIS A 234 -1.32 -18.97 15.49
CA HIS A 234 -0.28 -19.58 14.64
C HIS A 234 1.07 -18.87 14.75
N LEU A 235 1.09 -17.53 14.68
CA LEU A 235 2.31 -16.74 14.86
C LEU A 235 2.88 -16.83 16.28
N GLU A 236 2.01 -16.85 17.29
CA GLU A 236 2.42 -16.98 18.70
C GLU A 236 2.97 -18.37 19.00
N ASN A 237 2.39 -19.45 18.47
CA ASN A 237 2.83 -20.81 18.83
C ASN A 237 3.98 -21.33 17.96
N ASP A 238 3.94 -21.09 16.65
CA ASP A 238 4.76 -21.83 15.68
C ASP A 238 5.96 -21.04 15.15
N TYR A 239 5.98 -19.72 15.33
CA TYR A 239 7.06 -18.82 14.85
C TYR A 239 7.78 -18.09 15.99
N PRO A 240 9.09 -17.77 15.85
CA PRO A 240 9.88 -17.13 16.89
C PRO A 240 9.68 -15.60 16.96
N PHE A 241 9.08 -14.98 15.94
CA PHE A 241 8.93 -13.53 15.83
C PHE A 241 8.15 -12.92 16.99
N ALA A 242 8.48 -11.68 17.34
CA ALA A 242 7.79 -10.91 18.36
C ALA A 242 6.44 -10.43 17.80
N VAL A 243 5.37 -11.20 18.04
CA VAL A 243 4.01 -10.82 17.63
C VAL A 243 3.64 -9.50 18.31
N VAL A 244 3.24 -8.52 17.50
CA VAL A 244 2.82 -7.20 18.00
C VAL A 244 1.52 -7.35 18.81
N GLU A 245 1.52 -6.82 20.03
CA GLU A 245 0.39 -6.80 20.95
C GLU A 245 -0.75 -5.92 20.40
N GLY A 246 -1.93 -5.94 21.04
CA GLY A 246 -3.04 -5.06 20.65
C GLY A 246 -3.49 -5.26 19.20
N ASP A 247 -3.34 -4.23 18.36
CA ASP A 247 -3.74 -4.23 16.95
C ASP A 247 -2.73 -4.91 16.01
N GLY A 248 -1.67 -5.53 16.51
CA GLY A 248 -0.63 -6.17 15.68
C GLY A 248 -1.14 -7.22 14.68
N ILE A 249 -2.28 -7.86 14.96
CA ILE A 249 -3.02 -8.73 14.03
C ILE A 249 -4.44 -8.16 13.91
N SER A 250 -4.74 -7.38 12.85
CA SER A 250 -6.00 -6.62 12.71
C SER A 250 -6.39 -6.29 11.26
N ILE A 251 -7.43 -5.45 11.04
CA ILE A 251 -7.90 -5.00 9.72
C ILE A 251 -7.73 -3.47 9.54
N LEU A 252 -6.70 -3.04 8.81
CA LEU A 252 -6.26 -1.65 8.59
C LEU A 252 -6.35 -0.77 9.87
N ASP A 253 -7.08 0.36 9.91
CA ASP A 253 -8.18 0.87 9.05
C ASP A 253 -7.79 1.46 7.66
N GLY A 254 -8.75 1.68 6.75
CA GLY A 254 -8.56 2.29 5.42
C GLY A 254 -8.06 3.74 5.42
N SER A 255 -8.39 4.53 6.44
CA SER A 255 -7.78 5.86 6.66
C SER A 255 -6.28 5.75 6.92
N LEU A 256 -5.89 4.85 7.82
CA LEU A 256 -4.51 4.53 8.15
C LEU A 256 -3.76 3.88 6.98
N GLU A 257 -4.43 3.04 6.19
CA GLU A 257 -3.93 2.46 4.93
C GLU A 257 -3.42 3.56 4.00
N GLY A 258 -4.24 4.58 3.73
CA GLY A 258 -3.84 5.74 2.93
C GLY A 258 -2.70 6.54 3.54
N VAL A 259 -2.77 6.83 4.85
CA VAL A 259 -1.72 7.60 5.55
C VAL A 259 -0.38 6.89 5.53
N PHE A 260 -0.34 5.59 5.81
CA PHE A 260 0.90 4.82 5.77
C PHE A 260 1.42 4.68 4.33
N ALA A 261 0.56 4.59 3.32
CA ALA A 261 1.00 4.59 1.93
C ALA A 261 1.60 5.95 1.50
N TRP A 262 1.05 7.06 2.02
CA TRP A 262 1.64 8.39 1.89
C TRP A 262 3.00 8.50 2.57
N VAL A 263 3.16 7.92 3.77
CA VAL A 263 4.45 7.85 4.49
C VAL A 263 5.46 7.03 3.68
N THR A 264 5.10 5.84 3.19
CA THR A 264 5.97 5.02 2.33
C THR A 264 6.49 5.80 1.13
N ALA A 265 5.58 6.38 0.33
CA ALA A 265 5.97 7.08 -0.89
C ALA A 265 6.86 8.29 -0.59
N ASN A 266 6.49 9.12 0.39
CA ASN A 266 7.28 10.30 0.73
C ASN A 266 8.59 9.98 1.45
N TYR A 267 8.68 8.87 2.17
CA TYR A 267 9.92 8.39 2.77
C TYR A 267 10.89 7.90 1.69
N LEU A 268 10.42 7.06 0.76
CA LEU A 268 11.24 6.54 -0.34
C LEU A 268 11.64 7.63 -1.35
N LEU A 269 10.81 8.66 -1.55
CA LEU A 269 11.17 9.84 -2.35
C LEU A 269 12.14 10.80 -1.64
N GLY A 270 12.43 10.59 -0.35
CA GLY A 270 13.24 11.52 0.45
C GLY A 270 12.54 12.87 0.67
N ASN A 271 11.21 12.90 0.74
CA ASN A 271 10.42 14.10 1.04
C ASN A 271 10.15 14.29 2.55
N ILE A 272 10.24 13.22 3.35
CA ILE A 272 10.09 13.26 4.82
C ILE A 272 11.27 12.58 5.50
N GLY A 273 11.62 13.04 6.70
CA GLY A 273 12.77 12.54 7.46
C GLY A 273 14.07 13.29 7.25
N ASN A 274 14.07 14.36 6.45
CA ASN A 274 15.20 15.27 6.28
C ASN A 274 15.27 16.32 7.41
N GLU A 275 16.42 16.99 7.54
CA GLU A 275 16.58 18.16 8.42
C GLU A 275 15.64 19.31 8.03
N GLU A 276 15.52 19.62 6.73
CA GLU A 276 14.59 20.63 6.22
C GLU A 276 13.26 20.01 5.77
N LYS A 277 12.13 20.67 6.09
CA LYS A 277 10.81 20.27 5.58
C LYS A 277 10.66 20.71 4.12
N VAL A 278 10.60 19.74 3.21
CA VAL A 278 10.35 19.95 1.78
C VAL A 278 8.87 19.66 1.42
N PRO A 279 8.39 20.12 0.26
CA PRO A 279 7.04 19.78 -0.22
C PRO A 279 6.91 18.27 -0.45
N THR A 280 5.75 17.73 -0.09
CA THR A 280 5.46 16.29 -0.14
C THR A 280 4.63 15.94 -1.38
N ALA A 281 4.74 14.70 -1.87
CA ALA A 281 3.90 14.18 -2.93
C ALA A 281 2.49 13.89 -2.41
N ALA A 282 1.47 14.13 -3.24
CA ALA A 282 0.14 13.59 -3.04
C ALA A 282 0.10 12.12 -3.48
N VAL A 283 -0.70 11.30 -2.80
CA VAL A 283 -0.74 9.85 -2.98
C VAL A 283 -2.17 9.37 -3.20
N PHE A 284 -2.32 8.49 -4.20
CA PHE A 284 -3.56 7.82 -4.56
C PHE A 284 -3.30 6.32 -4.69
N ASP A 285 -3.96 5.52 -3.85
CA ASP A 285 -3.91 4.07 -3.91
C ASP A 285 -5.22 3.54 -4.49
N LEU A 286 -5.15 2.56 -5.38
CA LEU A 286 -6.31 1.86 -5.91
C LEU A 286 -6.19 0.37 -5.59
N GLY A 287 -6.82 -0.02 -4.49
CA GLY A 287 -6.99 -1.41 -4.10
C GLY A 287 -8.18 -2.08 -4.80
N GLY A 288 -8.43 -3.34 -4.44
CA GLY A 288 -9.57 -4.10 -4.97
C GLY A 288 -10.91 -3.69 -4.36
N GLY A 289 -10.92 -3.37 -3.06
CA GLY A 289 -12.11 -3.04 -2.27
C GLY A 289 -12.34 -1.54 -2.03
N SER A 290 -11.28 -0.75 -1.98
CA SER A 290 -11.29 0.70 -1.70
C SER A 290 -10.28 1.41 -2.59
N THR A 291 -10.37 2.74 -2.61
CA THR A 291 -9.31 3.64 -3.10
C THR A 291 -9.07 4.71 -2.05
N GLN A 292 -7.83 5.14 -1.91
CA GLN A 292 -7.36 6.05 -0.87
C GLN A 292 -6.74 7.27 -1.53
N ILE A 293 -7.01 8.46 -0.98
CA ILE A 293 -6.41 9.73 -1.40
C ILE A 293 -5.84 10.41 -0.16
N VAL A 294 -4.55 10.76 -0.20
CA VAL A 294 -3.86 11.43 0.90
C VAL A 294 -2.88 12.49 0.38
N PHE A 295 -2.92 13.69 0.95
CA PHE A 295 -2.00 14.78 0.62
C PHE A 295 -1.92 15.80 1.75
N GLU A 296 -0.83 16.58 1.77
CA GLU A 296 -0.69 17.76 2.63
C GLU A 296 -1.23 19.00 1.88
N PRO A 297 -2.40 19.55 2.28
CA PRO A 297 -3.00 20.69 1.59
C PRO A 297 -2.34 22.02 1.98
N GLU A 298 -1.95 22.81 0.97
CA GLU A 298 -1.51 24.19 1.16
C GLU A 298 -2.68 25.16 0.92
N PHE A 299 -3.31 25.61 2.01
CA PHE A 299 -4.39 26.58 1.92
C PHE A 299 -3.88 28.02 1.81
N GLY A 300 -4.53 28.83 0.97
CA GLY A 300 -4.38 30.28 0.99
C GLY A 300 -5.05 30.93 2.21
N ASN A 301 -4.77 32.22 2.45
CA ASN A 301 -5.09 32.96 3.68
C ASN A 301 -6.52 32.84 4.27
N ASN A 302 -7.51 32.44 3.48
CA ASN A 302 -8.93 32.39 3.87
C ASN A 302 -9.52 30.97 3.93
N GLU A 303 -8.78 29.94 3.53
CA GLU A 303 -9.20 28.54 3.62
C GLU A 303 -8.34 27.84 4.69
N LYS A 304 -8.87 26.79 5.33
CA LYS A 304 -8.15 25.98 6.33
C LYS A 304 -8.61 24.54 6.24
N MET A 305 -7.80 23.64 6.79
CA MET A 305 -8.19 22.25 6.95
C MET A 305 -9.44 22.16 7.84
N VAL A 306 -10.40 21.36 7.40
CA VAL A 306 -11.58 21.01 8.19
C VAL A 306 -11.15 20.10 9.35
N GLU A 307 -11.63 20.39 10.56
CA GLU A 307 -11.50 19.47 11.69
C GLU A 307 -12.53 18.34 11.57
N GLY A 308 -12.10 17.09 11.75
CA GLY A 308 -12.95 15.90 11.61
C GLY A 308 -12.16 14.68 11.12
N GLU A 309 -12.86 13.65 10.67
CA GLU A 309 -12.26 12.38 10.22
C GLU A 309 -11.24 12.53 9.08
N HIS A 310 -11.46 13.48 8.17
CA HIS A 310 -10.59 13.73 7.02
C HIS A 310 -9.22 14.32 7.37
N LYS A 311 -9.02 14.80 8.59
CA LYS A 311 -7.79 15.47 9.02
C LYS A 311 -6.93 14.52 9.85
N TYR A 312 -5.68 14.36 9.43
CA TYR A 312 -4.71 13.54 10.15
C TYR A 312 -3.45 14.36 10.50
N ASP A 313 -3.32 14.70 11.78
CA ASP A 313 -2.15 15.40 12.33
C ASP A 313 -1.16 14.39 12.94
N PHE A 314 0.09 14.39 12.48
CA PHE A 314 1.16 13.57 13.06
C PHE A 314 2.54 14.25 12.97
N THR A 315 3.55 13.60 13.54
CA THR A 315 4.95 14.07 13.54
C THR A 315 5.85 12.95 13.02
N PHE A 316 6.79 13.26 12.15
CA PHE A 316 7.76 12.31 11.60
C PHE A 316 9.14 12.98 11.49
N GLY A 317 10.14 12.42 12.18
CA GLY A 317 11.34 13.17 12.54
C GLY A 317 10.95 14.41 13.36
N ASP A 318 11.59 15.54 13.09
CA ASP A 318 11.31 16.81 13.78
C ASP A 318 10.10 17.58 13.18
N HIS A 319 9.50 17.06 12.10
CA HIS A 319 8.50 17.78 11.31
C HIS A 319 7.07 17.33 11.60
N LYS A 320 6.17 18.31 11.72
CA LYS A 320 4.72 18.10 11.82
C LYS A 320 4.06 18.14 10.45
N PHE A 321 3.11 17.24 10.23
CA PHE A 321 2.33 17.12 9.01
C PHE A 321 0.84 17.11 9.35
N THR A 322 0.06 17.87 8.58
CA THR A 322 -1.41 17.88 8.62
C THR A 322 -1.89 17.41 7.26
N LEU A 323 -2.39 16.18 7.19
CA LEU A 323 -2.85 15.58 5.94
C LEU A 323 -4.36 15.70 5.81
N TYR A 324 -4.84 15.94 4.59
CA TYR A 324 -6.13 15.40 4.18
C TYR A 324 -5.95 13.92 3.88
N GLN A 325 -6.84 13.09 4.40
CA GLN A 325 -6.92 11.67 4.08
C GLN A 325 -8.38 11.25 3.87
N PHE A 326 -8.62 10.34 2.93
CA PHE A 326 -9.87 9.59 2.90
C PHE A 326 -9.73 8.24 2.18
N SER A 327 -10.59 7.29 2.53
CA SER A 327 -10.70 5.96 1.92
C SER A 327 -12.13 5.72 1.41
N HIS A 328 -12.33 5.78 0.09
CA HIS A 328 -13.60 5.46 -0.56
C HIS A 328 -13.80 3.92 -0.59
N LEU A 329 -14.35 3.37 0.49
CA LEU A 329 -14.74 1.96 0.56
C LEU A 329 -15.84 1.65 -0.48
N GLY A 330 -15.71 0.52 -1.17
CA GLY A 330 -16.61 0.15 -2.26
C GLY A 330 -16.25 0.79 -3.62
N TYR A 331 -15.16 1.56 -3.71
CA TYR A 331 -14.69 2.19 -4.95
C TYR A 331 -13.33 1.67 -5.43
N GLY A 332 -12.81 0.61 -4.82
CA GLY A 332 -11.68 -0.15 -5.39
C GLY A 332 -12.05 -0.81 -6.72
N LEU A 333 -11.05 -1.17 -7.54
CA LEU A 333 -11.26 -1.55 -8.93
C LEU A 333 -12.24 -2.73 -9.11
N MET A 334 -12.18 -3.74 -8.24
CA MET A 334 -13.09 -4.91 -8.32
C MET A 334 -14.52 -4.55 -7.91
N GLN A 335 -14.69 -3.63 -6.95
CA GLN A 335 -16.01 -3.11 -6.57
C GLN A 335 -16.59 -2.20 -7.66
N ALA A 336 -15.75 -1.41 -8.33
CA ALA A 336 -16.13 -0.61 -9.49
C ALA A 336 -16.61 -1.47 -10.67
N ARG A 337 -15.87 -2.55 -11.01
CA ARG A 337 -16.33 -3.59 -11.95
C ARG A 337 -17.72 -4.10 -11.58
N ASN A 338 -17.92 -4.52 -10.34
CA ASN A 338 -19.22 -5.04 -9.91
C ASN A 338 -20.33 -3.97 -9.98
N LYS A 339 -20.06 -2.71 -9.59
CA LYS A 339 -21.02 -1.60 -9.70
C LYS A 339 -21.45 -1.35 -11.16
N ILE A 340 -20.48 -1.24 -12.08
CA ILE A 340 -20.74 -0.97 -13.51
C ILE A 340 -21.48 -2.15 -14.14
N ASN A 341 -21.00 -3.39 -13.92
CA ASN A 341 -21.65 -4.60 -14.42
C ASN A 341 -23.06 -4.78 -13.83
N SER A 342 -23.29 -4.35 -12.58
CA SER A 342 -24.62 -4.36 -11.93
C SER A 342 -25.61 -3.41 -12.60
N LEU A 343 -25.19 -2.23 -13.08
CA LEU A 343 -26.08 -1.35 -13.85
C LEU A 343 -26.58 -2.04 -15.13
N ILE A 344 -25.67 -2.73 -15.83
CA ILE A 344 -25.94 -3.45 -17.07
C ILE A 344 -26.85 -4.66 -16.82
N VAL A 345 -26.56 -5.46 -15.79
CA VAL A 345 -27.40 -6.61 -15.40
C VAL A 345 -28.78 -6.15 -14.95
N LYS A 346 -28.90 -5.08 -14.15
CA LYS A 346 -30.20 -4.51 -13.74
C LYS A 346 -31.04 -4.02 -14.92
N ALA A 347 -30.41 -3.42 -15.94
CA ALA A 347 -31.10 -3.04 -17.17
C ALA A 347 -31.56 -4.27 -17.98
N ALA A 348 -30.68 -5.27 -18.17
CA ALA A 348 -31.00 -6.52 -18.87
C ALA A 348 -32.12 -7.30 -18.16
N LEU A 349 -32.11 -7.32 -16.82
CA LEU A 349 -33.13 -7.95 -15.99
C LEU A 349 -34.52 -7.36 -16.20
N GLN A 350 -34.70 -6.15 -16.72
CA GLN A 350 -36.06 -5.64 -16.97
C GLN A 350 -36.79 -6.52 -18.00
N ASN A 351 -36.08 -6.89 -19.08
CA ASN A 351 -36.66 -7.49 -20.28
C ASN A 351 -36.25 -8.97 -20.53
N ASN A 352 -35.19 -9.47 -19.88
CA ASN A 352 -34.73 -10.85 -20.05
C ASN A 352 -35.33 -11.80 -18.98
N LYS A 353 -36.27 -12.66 -19.39
CA LYS A 353 -36.88 -13.68 -18.50
C LYS A 353 -35.94 -14.82 -18.12
N GLU A 354 -35.02 -15.20 -19.01
CA GLU A 354 -34.05 -16.27 -18.74
C GLU A 354 -33.09 -15.82 -17.63
N LEU A 355 -32.62 -14.58 -17.70
CA LEU A 355 -31.74 -13.98 -16.69
C LEU A 355 -32.42 -13.86 -15.32
N LYS A 356 -33.71 -13.50 -15.26
CA LYS A 356 -34.48 -13.53 -13.99
C LYS A 356 -34.47 -14.92 -13.35
N ASN A 357 -34.55 -15.96 -14.16
CA ASN A 357 -34.61 -17.35 -13.70
C ASN A 357 -33.23 -17.94 -13.37
N SER A 358 -32.13 -17.31 -13.79
CA SER A 358 -30.75 -17.75 -13.51
C SER A 358 -30.15 -17.12 -12.24
N LYS A 359 -31.00 -16.61 -11.33
CA LYS A 359 -30.57 -16.02 -10.05
C LYS A 359 -29.92 -17.07 -9.15
N ILE A 360 -28.71 -16.77 -8.67
CA ILE A 360 -27.98 -17.56 -7.68
C ILE A 360 -28.17 -16.89 -6.30
N ASN A 361 -28.48 -17.71 -5.28
CA ASN A 361 -28.84 -17.23 -3.94
C ASN A 361 -27.71 -17.26 -2.91
N ASN A 362 -26.52 -17.81 -3.24
CA ASN A 362 -25.33 -17.77 -2.39
C ASN A 362 -24.05 -17.86 -3.24
N LYS A 363 -22.90 -17.41 -2.69
CA LYS A 363 -21.63 -17.36 -3.44
C LYS A 363 -21.02 -18.73 -3.70
N ASP A 364 -21.26 -19.72 -2.85
CA ASP A 364 -20.68 -21.06 -3.03
C ASP A 364 -21.24 -21.77 -4.26
N ALA A 365 -22.54 -21.62 -4.54
CA ALA A 365 -23.18 -22.14 -5.75
C ALA A 365 -22.68 -21.48 -7.04
N ALA A 366 -21.97 -20.35 -6.98
CA ALA A 366 -21.39 -19.69 -8.14
C ALA A 366 -19.97 -20.18 -8.49
N LYS A 367 -19.22 -20.76 -7.53
CA LYS A 367 -17.78 -21.07 -7.67
C LYS A 367 -17.46 -22.02 -8.84
N ASP A 368 -18.27 -23.05 -9.04
CA ASP A 368 -18.10 -24.06 -10.10
C ASP A 368 -19.11 -23.92 -11.26
N ALA A 369 -19.97 -22.90 -11.21
CA ALA A 369 -20.99 -22.67 -12.23
C ALA A 369 -20.38 -22.09 -13.52
N LYS A 370 -21.12 -22.21 -14.63
CA LYS A 370 -20.77 -21.56 -15.90
C LYS A 370 -21.93 -20.70 -16.40
N ALA A 371 -21.60 -19.54 -16.93
CA ALA A 371 -22.57 -18.64 -17.54
C ALA A 371 -23.13 -19.25 -18.84
N THR A 372 -24.45 -19.42 -18.91
CA THR A 372 -25.16 -19.76 -20.16
C THR A 372 -25.65 -18.51 -20.90
N ILE A 373 -25.96 -17.44 -20.16
CA ILE A 373 -26.59 -16.23 -20.70
C ILE A 373 -25.51 -15.24 -21.15
N SER A 374 -25.68 -14.70 -22.36
CA SER A 374 -24.85 -13.61 -22.88
C SER A 374 -25.57 -12.26 -22.79
N ILE A 375 -24.86 -11.20 -22.39
CA ILE A 375 -25.38 -9.83 -22.32
C ILE A 375 -24.39 -8.90 -23.03
N ASN A 376 -24.89 -7.97 -23.86
CA ASN A 376 -24.04 -6.95 -24.48
C ASN A 376 -23.60 -5.92 -23.42
N ASN A 377 -22.30 -5.63 -23.36
CA ASN A 377 -21.71 -4.73 -22.37
C ASN A 377 -20.81 -3.71 -23.10
N PRO A 378 -21.11 -2.39 -23.04
CA PRO A 378 -20.32 -1.37 -23.75
C PRO A 378 -18.90 -1.19 -23.19
N CYS A 379 -18.61 -1.73 -22.00
CA CYS A 379 -17.28 -1.76 -21.40
C CYS A 379 -16.43 -2.98 -21.82
N ILE A 380 -16.98 -3.89 -22.65
CA ILE A 380 -16.21 -4.95 -23.30
C ILE A 380 -15.91 -4.50 -24.75
N PRO A 381 -14.66 -4.57 -25.22
CA PRO A 381 -14.31 -4.14 -26.58
C PRO A 381 -14.97 -5.00 -27.68
N PRO A 382 -15.19 -4.45 -28.90
CA PRO A 382 -15.76 -5.21 -30.01
C PRO A 382 -15.01 -6.51 -30.31
N GLY A 383 -15.75 -7.58 -30.59
CA GLY A 383 -15.21 -8.92 -30.85
C GLY A 383 -14.76 -9.69 -29.60
N VAL A 384 -14.63 -9.03 -28.44
CA VAL A 384 -14.19 -9.64 -27.18
C VAL A 384 -15.39 -10.17 -26.38
N THR A 385 -15.18 -11.25 -25.62
CA THR A 385 -16.14 -11.77 -24.63
C THR A 385 -15.44 -11.95 -23.29
N ALA A 386 -16.02 -11.39 -22.22
CA ALA A 386 -15.65 -11.72 -20.84
C ALA A 386 -16.55 -12.89 -20.38
N GLU A 387 -15.96 -14.07 -20.21
CA GLU A 387 -16.71 -15.26 -19.80
C GLU A 387 -16.89 -15.37 -18.28
N ASN A 388 -17.99 -15.98 -17.85
CA ASN A 388 -18.27 -16.34 -16.46
C ASN A 388 -18.09 -15.17 -15.47
N VAL A 389 -18.52 -13.96 -15.86
CA VAL A 389 -18.44 -12.78 -15.00
C VAL A 389 -19.53 -12.86 -13.94
N GLN A 390 -19.11 -12.99 -12.67
CA GLN A 390 -19.98 -12.91 -11.51
C GLN A 390 -20.36 -11.44 -11.28
N VAL A 391 -21.65 -11.20 -11.05
CA VAL A 391 -22.22 -9.88 -10.73
C VAL A 391 -23.09 -10.01 -9.48
N ASP A 392 -22.62 -9.41 -8.39
CA ASP A 392 -23.30 -9.39 -7.09
C ASP A 392 -24.25 -8.18 -7.02
N ILE A 393 -25.56 -8.41 -7.09
CA ILE A 393 -26.59 -7.38 -6.91
C ILE A 393 -26.91 -7.16 -5.43
N SER A 394 -26.90 -8.25 -4.65
CA SER A 394 -26.92 -8.29 -3.18
C SER A 394 -26.39 -9.64 -2.71
N ASP A 395 -26.18 -9.83 -1.40
CA ASP A 395 -25.65 -11.10 -0.83
C ASP A 395 -26.43 -12.35 -1.25
N ASN A 396 -27.74 -12.20 -1.45
CA ASN A 396 -28.67 -13.26 -1.88
C ASN A 396 -29.16 -13.06 -3.33
N GLU A 397 -28.45 -12.29 -4.15
CA GLU A 397 -28.80 -12.08 -5.56
C GLU A 397 -27.54 -11.89 -6.42
N ILE A 398 -27.10 -13.00 -7.01
CA ILE A 398 -25.88 -13.11 -7.81
C ILE A 398 -26.28 -13.61 -9.20
N TYR A 399 -25.63 -13.08 -10.24
CA TYR A 399 -25.78 -13.55 -11.61
C TYR A 399 -24.41 -13.91 -12.19
N LEU A 400 -24.34 -14.98 -12.98
CA LEU A 400 -23.15 -15.39 -13.71
C LEU A 400 -23.42 -15.26 -15.21
N VAL A 401 -22.74 -14.34 -15.88
CA VAL A 401 -23.04 -13.93 -17.27
C VAL A 401 -21.80 -13.86 -18.14
N ASN A 402 -21.97 -14.09 -19.45
CA ASN A 402 -20.94 -13.81 -20.44
C ASN A 402 -21.18 -12.41 -21.01
N PHE A 403 -20.28 -11.46 -20.76
CA PHE A 403 -20.40 -10.12 -21.34
C PHE A 403 -19.75 -10.07 -22.71
N LYS A 404 -20.52 -9.70 -23.73
CA LYS A 404 -20.05 -9.55 -25.11
C LYS A 404 -19.88 -8.08 -25.46
N GLY A 405 -18.78 -7.76 -26.14
CA GLY A 405 -18.61 -6.44 -26.71
C GLY A 405 -19.65 -6.15 -27.80
N PRO A 406 -20.10 -4.89 -27.96
CA PRO A 406 -20.94 -4.48 -29.08
C PRO A 406 -20.19 -4.60 -30.42
N SER A 407 -20.93 -4.59 -31.53
CA SER A 407 -20.34 -4.65 -32.88
C SER A 407 -19.52 -3.42 -33.27
N VAL A 408 -19.65 -2.31 -32.53
CA VAL A 408 -18.92 -1.04 -32.73
C VAL A 408 -18.48 -0.52 -31.37
N ALA A 409 -17.26 0.01 -31.29
CA ALA A 409 -16.65 0.51 -30.06
C ALA A 409 -17.59 1.48 -29.31
N SER A 410 -17.79 1.22 -28.01
CA SER A 410 -18.75 1.94 -27.16
C SER A 410 -18.10 2.51 -25.89
N GLY A 411 -16.82 2.88 -25.99
CA GLY A 411 -16.04 3.39 -24.85
C GLY A 411 -16.63 4.64 -24.20
N ALA A 412 -17.32 5.50 -24.97
CA ALA A 412 -18.02 6.67 -24.42
C ALA A 412 -19.20 6.27 -23.51
N GLN A 413 -19.96 5.24 -23.88
CA GLN A 413 -21.02 4.68 -23.03
C GLN A 413 -20.44 3.98 -21.81
N CYS A 414 -19.30 3.29 -21.94
CA CYS A 414 -18.60 2.74 -20.77
C CYS A 414 -18.14 3.83 -19.79
N ARG A 415 -17.53 4.89 -20.31
CA ARG A 415 -17.13 6.07 -19.55
C ARG A 415 -18.31 6.69 -18.80
N PHE A 416 -19.45 6.85 -19.47
CA PHE A 416 -20.67 7.36 -18.84
C PHE A 416 -21.14 6.47 -17.67
N LEU A 417 -21.15 5.14 -17.83
CA LEU A 417 -21.47 4.21 -16.73
C LEU A 417 -20.45 4.32 -15.57
N ALA A 418 -19.17 4.50 -15.89
CA ALA A 418 -18.11 4.68 -14.92
C ALA A 418 -18.24 6.01 -14.13
N GLU A 419 -18.75 7.07 -14.75
CA GLU A 419 -19.07 8.33 -14.07
C GLU A 419 -20.33 8.22 -13.22
N GLN A 420 -21.37 7.53 -13.70
CA GLN A 420 -22.61 7.30 -12.94
C GLN A 420 -22.35 6.60 -11.60
N VAL A 421 -21.46 5.59 -11.57
CA VAL A 421 -21.20 4.85 -10.33
C VAL A 421 -20.49 5.67 -9.25
N LEU A 422 -19.85 6.81 -9.61
CA LEU A 422 -19.21 7.72 -8.64
C LEU A 422 -20.22 8.54 -7.82
N ASN A 423 -21.48 8.64 -8.27
CA ASN A 423 -22.55 9.33 -7.53
C ASN A 423 -22.17 10.80 -7.19
N LYS A 424 -21.78 11.57 -8.22
CA LYS A 424 -21.34 12.97 -8.11
C LYS A 424 -22.42 13.93 -7.60
N ASP A 425 -23.69 13.63 -7.88
CA ASP A 425 -24.85 14.45 -7.48
C ASP A 425 -25.31 14.20 -6.03
N ALA A 426 -24.61 13.34 -5.28
CA ALA A 426 -24.89 13.09 -3.88
C ALA A 426 -24.76 14.36 -3.02
N GLU A 427 -25.56 14.44 -1.94
CA GLU A 427 -25.58 15.59 -1.05
C GLU A 427 -24.20 15.86 -0.45
N CYS A 428 -23.62 17.01 -0.81
CA CYS A 428 -22.35 17.49 -0.27
C CYS A 428 -22.62 18.42 0.92
N THR A 429 -22.68 17.83 2.10
CA THR A 429 -22.90 18.55 3.38
C THR A 429 -21.77 19.50 3.73
N GLN A 430 -20.54 19.20 3.29
CA GLN A 430 -19.35 20.01 3.56
C GLN A 430 -18.51 20.23 2.29
N LYS A 431 -18.71 21.38 1.66
CA LYS A 431 -18.05 21.75 0.38
C LYS A 431 -16.57 22.14 0.57
N PRO A 432 -15.70 21.87 -0.42
CA PRO A 432 -15.95 21.10 -1.65
C PRO A 432 -16.07 19.60 -1.35
N CYS A 433 -16.64 18.84 -2.29
CA CYS A 433 -16.67 17.38 -2.23
C CYS A 433 -16.07 16.78 -3.48
N SER A 434 -15.50 15.57 -3.39
CA SER A 434 -15.07 14.79 -4.55
C SER A 434 -16.27 14.10 -5.19
N PHE A 435 -16.63 12.91 -4.71
CA PHE A 435 -17.77 12.13 -5.20
C PHE A 435 -18.45 11.39 -4.06
N ASN A 436 -19.70 10.95 -4.27
CA ASN A 436 -20.54 10.31 -3.26
C ASN A 436 -20.70 11.15 -1.96
N GLY A 437 -20.76 12.48 -2.08
CA GLY A 437 -20.99 13.42 -0.97
C GLY A 437 -19.80 13.64 -0.02
N VAL A 438 -18.64 13.04 -0.32
CA VAL A 438 -17.44 13.06 0.55
C VAL A 438 -16.70 14.41 0.43
N HIS A 439 -16.47 15.09 1.56
CA HIS A 439 -15.68 16.31 1.61
C HIS A 439 -14.26 16.10 1.08
N GLN A 440 -13.77 17.00 0.22
CA GLN A 440 -12.38 17.02 -0.24
C GLN A 440 -11.91 18.46 -0.50
N PRO A 441 -10.75 18.89 0.01
CA PRO A 441 -10.09 20.13 -0.40
C PRO A 441 -9.81 20.12 -1.92
N SER A 442 -9.99 21.29 -2.57
CA SER A 442 -9.84 21.37 -4.02
C SER A 442 -8.38 21.21 -4.45
N LEU A 443 -8.05 20.09 -5.09
CA LEU A 443 -6.67 19.75 -5.50
C LEU A 443 -6.02 20.85 -6.34
N THR A 444 -6.79 21.52 -7.21
CA THR A 444 -6.30 22.61 -8.06
C THR A 444 -5.97 23.91 -7.30
N LYS A 445 -6.44 24.04 -6.05
CA LYS A 445 -6.12 25.15 -5.15
C LYS A 445 -5.07 24.79 -4.10
N THR A 446 -5.10 23.56 -3.57
CA THR A 446 -4.34 23.16 -2.38
C THR A 446 -3.11 22.28 -2.66
N ILE A 447 -2.93 21.82 -3.91
CA ILE A 447 -1.71 21.14 -4.37
C ILE A 447 -1.01 22.08 -5.36
N ARG A 448 0.31 22.29 -5.20
CA ARG A 448 1.07 23.15 -6.12
C ARG A 448 1.09 22.55 -7.52
N LYS A 449 1.12 23.40 -8.55
CA LYS A 449 1.12 22.97 -9.96
C LYS A 449 2.25 21.99 -10.32
N ASN A 450 3.39 22.11 -9.64
CA ASN A 450 4.61 21.30 -9.84
C ASN A 450 4.89 20.31 -8.69
N GLN A 451 3.94 20.11 -7.78
CA GLN A 451 4.04 19.08 -6.74
C GLN A 451 3.81 17.70 -7.38
N ASP A 452 4.46 16.64 -6.91
CA ASP A 452 4.23 15.32 -7.47
C ASP A 452 2.89 14.72 -7.00
N MET A 453 2.25 13.95 -7.88
CA MET A 453 1.04 13.19 -7.61
C MET A 453 1.29 11.74 -8.02
N TYR A 454 1.44 10.85 -7.04
CA TYR A 454 1.71 9.43 -7.26
C TYR A 454 0.43 8.59 -7.20
N VAL A 455 0.22 7.78 -8.23
CA VAL A 455 -0.88 6.82 -8.38
C VAL A 455 -0.27 5.40 -8.49
N PHE A 456 -0.67 4.45 -7.65
CA PHE A 456 -0.08 3.09 -7.66
C PHE A 456 -1.12 1.97 -7.45
N SER A 457 -0.67 0.75 -7.14
CA SER A 457 -1.50 -0.47 -7.14
C SER A 457 -2.22 -0.66 -8.48
N PHE A 458 -3.55 -0.76 -8.52
CA PHE A 458 -4.25 -0.98 -9.79
C PHE A 458 -4.12 0.16 -10.81
N PHE A 459 -3.70 1.37 -10.42
CA PHE A 459 -3.31 2.38 -11.41
C PHE A 459 -2.09 1.94 -12.24
N TYR A 460 -1.10 1.30 -11.59
CA TYR A 460 0.07 0.71 -12.24
C TYR A 460 -0.30 -0.57 -13.00
N ASP A 461 -1.01 -1.50 -12.35
CA ASP A 461 -1.36 -2.82 -12.92
C ASP A 461 -2.32 -2.76 -14.12
N ARG A 462 -2.87 -1.57 -14.44
CA ARG A 462 -3.71 -1.33 -15.62
C ARG A 462 -3.08 -0.46 -16.69
N THR A 463 -1.89 0.08 -16.45
CA THR A 463 -1.17 0.95 -17.39
C THR A 463 0.15 0.33 -17.82
N ASN A 464 1.05 0.02 -16.88
CA ASN A 464 2.39 -0.47 -17.18
C ASN A 464 2.43 -1.77 -18.01
N PRO A 465 1.56 -2.79 -17.79
CA PRO A 465 1.51 -3.99 -18.63
C PRO A 465 1.16 -3.75 -20.12
N LEU A 466 0.68 -2.55 -20.47
CA LEU A 466 0.42 -2.13 -21.86
C LEU A 466 1.54 -1.26 -22.45
N GLY A 467 2.69 -1.15 -21.75
CA GLY A 467 3.82 -0.30 -22.14
C GLY A 467 3.59 1.19 -21.91
N PHE A 468 2.60 1.56 -21.11
CA PHE A 468 2.32 2.96 -20.77
C PHE A 468 3.41 3.52 -19.85
N PRO A 469 3.86 4.79 -20.01
CA PRO A 469 4.98 5.34 -19.26
C PRO A 469 4.67 5.52 -17.76
N SER A 470 5.72 5.56 -16.94
CA SER A 470 5.65 5.81 -15.50
C SER A 470 5.30 7.27 -15.12
N SER A 471 5.24 8.17 -16.10
CA SER A 471 4.78 9.55 -15.95
C SER A 471 3.90 9.90 -17.15
N PHE A 472 2.72 10.45 -16.89
CA PHE A 472 1.70 10.72 -17.90
C PHE A 472 0.71 11.79 -17.44
N THR A 473 0.03 12.42 -18.38
CA THR A 473 -1.13 13.26 -18.12
C THR A 473 -2.43 12.44 -18.04
N VAL A 474 -3.43 12.97 -17.35
CA VAL A 474 -4.78 12.37 -17.31
C VAL A 474 -5.43 12.33 -18.71
N GLU A 475 -5.02 13.22 -19.61
CA GLU A 475 -5.39 13.20 -21.03
C GLU A 475 -4.84 11.97 -21.76
N GLU A 476 -3.53 11.70 -21.66
CA GLU A 476 -2.90 10.51 -22.27
C GLU A 476 -3.49 9.21 -21.71
N LEU A 477 -3.84 9.17 -20.43
CA LEU A 477 -4.54 8.04 -19.81
C LEU A 477 -5.95 7.86 -20.39
N SER A 478 -6.67 8.96 -20.68
CA SER A 478 -7.95 8.92 -21.39
C SER A 478 -7.79 8.43 -22.82
N ASP A 479 -6.68 8.73 -23.50
CA ASP A 479 -6.40 8.23 -24.84
C ASP A 479 -6.05 6.75 -24.86
N LEU A 480 -5.28 6.26 -23.87
CA LEU A 480 -5.09 4.81 -23.65
C LEU A 480 -6.44 4.11 -23.48
N ALA A 481 -7.35 4.67 -22.67
CA ALA A 481 -8.69 4.12 -22.49
C ALA A 481 -9.48 4.06 -23.82
N LYS A 482 -9.38 5.09 -24.67
CA LYS A 482 -10.00 5.09 -26.01
C LYS A 482 -9.41 3.99 -26.90
N VAL A 483 -8.09 3.82 -26.94
CA VAL A 483 -7.42 2.77 -27.72
C VAL A 483 -7.86 1.39 -27.26
N VAL A 484 -7.85 1.14 -25.95
CA VAL A 484 -8.27 -0.14 -25.37
C VAL A 484 -9.76 -0.42 -25.67
N CYS A 485 -10.64 0.55 -25.52
CA CYS A 485 -12.08 0.37 -25.82
C CYS A 485 -12.43 0.21 -27.31
N ASN A 486 -11.50 0.44 -28.25
CA ASN A 486 -11.74 0.20 -29.68
C ASN A 486 -11.67 -1.28 -30.08
N GLY A 487 -10.93 -2.10 -29.33
CA GLY A 487 -10.85 -3.56 -29.54
C GLY A 487 -9.75 -4.03 -30.49
N ASP A 488 -9.73 -5.35 -30.67
CA ASP A 488 -8.63 -6.16 -31.22
C ASP A 488 -8.06 -5.67 -32.56
N GLN A 489 -8.88 -5.12 -33.46
CA GLN A 489 -8.40 -4.59 -34.73
C GLN A 489 -7.40 -3.44 -34.51
N LEU A 490 -7.76 -2.43 -33.71
CA LEU A 490 -6.87 -1.31 -33.43
C LEU A 490 -5.67 -1.75 -32.60
N TRP A 491 -5.87 -2.68 -31.65
CA TRP A 491 -4.79 -3.19 -30.81
C TRP A 491 -3.63 -3.77 -31.63
N LYS A 492 -3.94 -4.56 -32.66
CA LYS A 492 -2.95 -5.16 -33.58
C LYS A 492 -2.25 -4.14 -34.48
N GLU A 493 -2.83 -2.95 -34.65
CA GLU A 493 -2.26 -1.86 -35.45
C GLU A 493 -1.34 -0.94 -34.63
N VAL A 494 -1.56 -0.79 -33.31
CA VAL A 494 -0.89 0.24 -32.48
C VAL A 494 -0.19 -0.27 -31.21
N LEU A 495 -0.38 -1.53 -30.82
CA LEU A 495 0.26 -2.13 -29.63
C LEU A 495 1.17 -3.30 -30.02
N LEU A 496 2.12 -3.62 -29.13
CA LEU A 496 2.98 -4.81 -29.27
C LEU A 496 2.21 -6.09 -28.92
N ASP A 497 2.55 -7.21 -29.55
CA ASP A 497 1.87 -8.50 -29.37
C ASP A 497 1.69 -8.92 -27.89
N ASP A 498 2.70 -8.69 -27.05
CA ASP A 498 2.62 -9.00 -25.61
C ASP A 498 1.59 -8.13 -24.86
N HIS A 499 1.41 -6.87 -25.27
CA HIS A 499 0.37 -5.99 -24.72
C HIS A 499 -1.02 -6.40 -25.22
N VAL A 500 -1.13 -6.81 -26.49
CA VAL A 500 -2.37 -7.36 -27.06
C VAL A 500 -2.76 -8.67 -26.35
N LYS A 501 -1.79 -9.52 -26.03
CA LYS A 501 -2.00 -10.72 -25.21
C LYS A 501 -2.53 -10.37 -23.82
N GLN A 502 -1.95 -9.37 -23.15
CA GLN A 502 -2.42 -8.91 -21.83
C GLN A 502 -3.89 -8.44 -21.85
N LEU A 503 -4.33 -7.77 -22.92
CA LEU A 503 -5.73 -7.36 -23.12
C LEU A 503 -6.68 -8.52 -23.40
N ASN A 504 -6.20 -9.58 -24.06
CA ASN A 504 -6.99 -10.80 -24.31
C ASN A 504 -7.12 -11.69 -23.06
N GLU A 505 -6.11 -11.70 -22.17
CA GLU A 505 -6.15 -12.45 -20.90
C GLU A 505 -7.10 -11.82 -19.86
N GLU A 506 -7.39 -10.51 -19.96
CA GLU A 506 -8.37 -9.83 -19.11
C GLU A 506 -9.28 -8.89 -19.94
N PRO A 507 -10.41 -9.43 -20.44
CA PRO A 507 -11.39 -8.71 -21.27
C PRO A 507 -11.95 -7.39 -20.71
N GLN A 508 -11.86 -7.14 -19.40
CA GLN A 508 -12.45 -5.95 -18.76
C GLN A 508 -11.52 -4.72 -18.73
N TRP A 509 -10.40 -4.72 -19.45
CA TRP A 509 -9.45 -3.60 -19.42
C TRP A 509 -10.04 -2.25 -19.89
N CYS A 510 -11.01 -2.26 -20.80
CA CYS A 510 -11.77 -1.06 -21.19
C CYS A 510 -12.64 -0.51 -20.05
N LEU A 511 -13.28 -1.39 -19.27
CA LEU A 511 -14.00 -1.03 -18.05
C LEU A 511 -13.05 -0.36 -17.05
N ASP A 512 -11.93 -1.02 -16.77
CA ASP A 512 -10.98 -0.60 -15.75
C ASP A 512 -10.38 0.77 -16.05
N LEU A 513 -9.90 0.99 -17.28
CA LEU A 513 -9.34 2.28 -17.69
C LEU A 513 -10.41 3.37 -17.78
N SER A 514 -11.65 3.03 -18.17
CA SER A 514 -12.77 3.98 -18.13
C SER A 514 -13.07 4.44 -16.71
N PHE A 515 -13.06 3.52 -15.73
CA PHE A 515 -13.25 3.82 -14.31
C PHE A 515 -12.08 4.58 -13.69
N ILE A 516 -10.84 4.14 -13.92
CA ILE A 516 -9.62 4.83 -13.47
C ILE A 516 -9.61 6.29 -13.95
N THR A 517 -9.89 6.51 -15.23
CA THR A 517 -9.95 7.86 -15.79
C THR A 517 -11.17 8.64 -15.26
N ALA A 518 -12.29 7.99 -14.94
CA ALA A 518 -13.48 8.64 -14.41
C ALA A 518 -13.26 9.11 -12.97
N MET A 519 -12.68 8.25 -12.14
CA MET A 519 -12.32 8.54 -10.76
C MET A 519 -11.27 9.66 -10.66
N LEU A 520 -10.20 9.62 -11.47
CA LEU A 520 -9.17 10.67 -11.46
C LEU A 520 -9.70 12.01 -11.99
N HIS A 521 -10.24 12.04 -13.22
CA HIS A 521 -10.65 13.30 -13.83
C HIS A 521 -11.96 13.83 -13.25
N THR A 522 -13.02 13.03 -13.30
CA THR A 522 -14.35 13.44 -12.86
C THR A 522 -14.46 13.34 -11.35
N GLY A 523 -14.12 12.21 -10.73
CA GLY A 523 -14.27 11.98 -9.29
C GLY A 523 -13.49 12.98 -8.43
N TYR A 524 -12.17 13.05 -8.61
CA TYR A 524 -11.26 13.89 -7.83
C TYR A 524 -11.05 15.30 -8.39
N ASP A 525 -11.70 15.66 -9.51
CA ASP A 525 -11.55 16.94 -10.21
C ASP A 525 -10.09 17.25 -10.64
N ILE A 526 -9.30 16.22 -10.98
CA ILE A 526 -7.93 16.40 -11.48
C ILE A 526 -7.97 16.88 -12.94
N PRO A 527 -7.33 18.00 -13.31
CA PRO A 527 -7.33 18.49 -14.69
C PRO A 527 -6.68 17.51 -15.68
N LEU A 528 -7.19 17.44 -16.91
CA LEU A 528 -6.67 16.55 -17.96
C LEU A 528 -5.15 16.72 -18.21
N HIS A 529 -4.68 17.96 -18.22
CA HIS A 529 -3.26 18.30 -18.41
C HIS A 529 -2.35 18.05 -17.19
N ARG A 530 -2.87 17.48 -16.10
CA ARG A 530 -2.08 17.26 -14.88
C ARG A 530 -1.22 16.01 -15.04
N GLU A 531 0.09 16.18 -14.93
CA GLU A 531 1.04 15.07 -14.79
C GLU A 531 0.78 14.31 -13.48
N LEU A 532 0.68 12.98 -13.62
CA LEU A 532 0.64 11.96 -12.58
C LEU A 532 1.83 11.02 -12.80
N ARG A 533 2.30 10.40 -11.71
CA ARG A 533 3.40 9.42 -11.73
C ARG A 533 2.94 8.09 -11.17
N THR A 534 3.44 7.00 -11.73
CA THR A 534 3.18 5.64 -11.26
C THR A 534 4.45 4.82 -11.20
N ALA A 535 4.55 3.96 -10.19
CA ALA A 535 5.63 3.01 -10.06
C ALA A 535 5.12 1.78 -9.29
N LYS A 536 5.77 0.65 -9.50
CA LYS A 536 5.63 -0.51 -8.60
C LYS A 536 6.53 -0.38 -7.38
N THR A 537 7.75 0.09 -7.58
CA THR A 537 8.78 0.21 -6.55
C THR A 537 9.49 1.56 -6.65
N ILE A 538 9.97 2.09 -5.53
CA ILE A 538 10.95 3.19 -5.47
C ILE A 538 12.20 2.65 -4.78
N ASP A 539 13.35 2.84 -5.42
CA ASP A 539 14.66 2.30 -4.99
C ASP A 539 14.65 0.80 -4.66
N ASN A 540 13.89 0.03 -5.45
CA ASN A 540 13.63 -1.41 -5.33
C ASN A 540 12.75 -1.84 -4.14
N ASN A 541 12.07 -0.91 -3.47
CA ASN A 541 11.11 -1.20 -2.40
C ASN A 541 9.68 -1.00 -2.92
N GLU A 542 8.76 -1.94 -2.67
CA GLU A 542 7.37 -1.90 -3.14
C GLU A 542 6.59 -0.69 -2.60
N LEU A 543 5.82 -0.04 -3.47
CA LEU A 543 4.89 1.01 -3.07
C LEU A 543 3.62 0.40 -2.48
N GLY A 544 3.18 0.97 -1.37
CA GLY A 544 2.02 0.53 -0.60
C GLY A 544 2.13 1.00 0.84
N TRP A 545 1.21 0.58 1.70
CA TRP A 545 1.15 1.05 3.09
C TRP A 545 2.19 0.37 4.03
N CYS A 546 2.78 -0.76 3.64
CA CYS A 546 3.52 -1.64 4.55
C CYS A 546 4.77 -1.02 5.17
N LEU A 547 5.57 -0.27 4.42
CA LEU A 547 6.77 0.40 4.95
C LEU A 547 6.40 1.48 5.97
N GLY A 548 5.46 2.36 5.64
CA GLY A 548 4.95 3.39 6.53
C GLY A 548 4.36 2.84 7.84
N ALA A 549 3.69 1.69 7.77
CA ALA A 549 3.18 0.98 8.96
C ALA A 549 4.28 0.23 9.75
N SER A 550 5.43 -0.06 9.13
CA SER A 550 6.56 -0.75 9.76
C SER A 550 7.48 0.18 10.54
N LEU A 551 7.63 1.43 10.11
CA LEU A 551 8.50 2.42 10.77
C LEU A 551 8.19 2.61 12.27
N PRO A 552 6.93 2.72 12.74
CA PRO A 552 6.61 2.80 14.17
C PRO A 552 6.97 1.55 14.98
N LEU A 553 7.08 0.38 14.34
CA LEU A 553 7.41 -0.88 15.02
C LEU A 553 8.89 -0.98 15.42
N LEU A 554 9.76 -0.12 14.87
CA LEU A 554 11.18 -0.05 15.25
C LEU A 554 11.38 0.56 16.65
N ASP A 555 10.43 1.35 17.14
CA ASP A 555 10.53 1.99 18.45
C ASP A 555 10.13 1.03 19.59
N LYS A 556 11.16 0.39 20.14
CA LYS A 556 11.10 -0.53 21.28
C LYS A 556 10.59 0.13 22.57
N SER A 557 10.58 1.46 22.68
CA SER A 557 10.12 2.18 23.89
C SER A 557 8.59 2.18 24.04
N ASN A 558 7.85 2.02 22.94
CA ASN A 558 6.38 1.99 22.95
C ASN A 558 5.80 0.72 23.61
N GLY A 559 6.61 -0.33 23.82
CA GLY A 559 6.19 -1.54 24.52
C GLY A 559 5.19 -2.43 23.78
N ASN A 560 4.82 -2.08 22.55
CA ASN A 560 3.84 -2.77 21.70
C ASN A 560 4.26 -4.20 21.28
N TRP A 561 5.50 -4.60 21.54
CA TRP A 561 5.99 -5.96 21.35
C TRP A 561 7.20 -6.18 22.27
N LYS A 562 7.54 -7.44 22.54
CA LYS A 562 8.65 -7.82 23.42
C LYS A 562 9.45 -8.96 22.79
N CYS A 563 10.78 -8.93 22.97
CA CYS A 563 11.63 -10.00 22.46
C CYS A 563 11.25 -11.36 23.07
N ARG A 564 11.01 -12.35 22.21
CA ARG A 564 10.70 -13.74 22.56
C ARG A 564 11.99 -14.55 22.70
N ILE A 565 12.86 -14.10 23.60
CA ILE A 565 14.12 -14.79 23.90
C ILE A 565 13.77 -16.06 24.67
N LYS A 566 13.92 -17.23 24.04
CA LYS A 566 14.02 -18.49 24.79
C LYS A 566 15.35 -18.46 25.53
N GLU A 567 15.33 -18.48 26.85
CA GLU A 567 16.54 -18.72 27.62
C GLU A 567 17.15 -20.04 27.16
N THR A 568 18.36 -19.99 26.61
CA THR A 568 19.15 -21.19 26.37
C THR A 568 19.58 -21.75 27.73
N THR A 569 18.75 -22.63 28.29
CA THR A 569 19.17 -23.51 29.38
C THR A 569 20.28 -24.41 28.86
N ASN A 570 21.52 -23.97 29.04
CA ASN A 570 22.69 -24.83 28.94
C ASN A 570 22.61 -25.86 30.08
N ALA A 571 22.25 -27.09 29.72
CA ALA A 571 22.19 -28.27 30.60
C ALA A 571 22.78 -29.46 29.84
#